data_AF-A0A9D1DT02-F1
#
_entry.id   AF-A0A9D1DT02-F1
#
_cell.length_a   1.000
_cell.length_b   1.000
_cell.length_c   1.000
_cell.angle_alpha   90.00
_cell.angle_beta   90.00
_cell.angle_gamma   90.00
#
_symmetry.space_group_name_H-M   'P 1'
#
loop_
_entity.id
_entity.type
_entity.pdbx_description
1 polymer ?
#
loop_
_entity_poly.entity_id
_entity_poly.type
_entity_poly.pdbx_seq_one_letter_code
_entity_poly.pdbx_strand_id
1 'polypeptide(L)'
;MNVMKINLTMNEDKSIIVKNISSEKFLKINFDNKTITATDVYEVLSYIPNNIYKIESNIDDITDGNDKTYFSDIINLMNSIITEINEMADSQNNVSNNDNSNLDGGKVLEVVG
;
A
#
# COMPACT_ATOMS: atom_id res chain seq x y z
N MET A 1 -13.46 -1.62 5.88
CA MET A 1 -12.16 -1.08 5.48
C MET A 1 -11.25 -1.09 6.69
N ASN A 2 -10.28 -1.99 6.71
CA ASN A 2 -9.35 -2.14 7.83
C ASN A 2 -8.02 -1.47 7.49
N VAL A 3 -7.30 -1.04 8.53
CA VAL A 3 -5.91 -0.58 8.40
C VAL A 3 -4.99 -1.76 8.68
N MET A 4 -4.26 -2.18 7.65
CA MET A 4 -3.23 -3.22 7.71
C MET A 4 -1.89 -2.56 8.04
N LYS A 5 -1.30 -2.94 9.17
CA LYS A 5 -0.04 -2.36 9.64
C LYS A 5 1.14 -3.17 9.15
N ILE A 6 2.07 -2.49 8.49
CA ILE A 6 3.32 -3.05 7.98
C ILE A 6 4.46 -2.47 8.82
N ASN A 7 5.13 -3.31 9.60
CA ASN A 7 6.26 -2.91 10.41
C ASN A 7 7.57 -3.17 9.66
N LEU A 8 8.41 -2.15 9.55
CA LEU A 8 9.77 -2.23 9.05
C LEU A 8 10.74 -2.10 10.21
N THR A 9 11.58 -3.12 10.44
CA THR A 9 12.59 -3.11 11.49
C THR A 9 13.96 -3.37 10.89
N MET A 10 14.91 -2.45 11.06
CA MET A 10 16.32 -2.71 10.81
C MET A 10 16.97 -3.32 12.07
N ASN A 11 17.65 -4.45 11.88
CA ASN A 11 18.38 -5.16 12.93
C ASN A 11 19.84 -4.69 13.01
N GLU A 12 20.55 -5.12 14.05
CA GLU A 12 21.99 -4.86 14.23
C GLU A 12 22.87 -5.40 13.09
N ASP A 13 22.46 -6.52 12.47
CA ASP A 13 23.12 -7.10 11.29
C ASP A 13 22.80 -6.33 9.99
N LYS A 14 22.15 -5.16 10.10
CA LYS A 14 21.68 -4.29 9.01
C LYS A 14 20.65 -4.93 8.10
N SER A 15 20.17 -6.14 8.41
CA SER A 15 19.04 -6.72 7.71
C SER A 15 17.76 -5.98 8.09
N ILE A 16 16.83 -5.90 7.14
CA ILE A 16 15.53 -5.27 7.35
C ILE A 16 14.45 -6.34 7.33
N ILE A 17 13.63 -6.36 8.38
CA ILE A 17 12.44 -7.19 8.47
C ILE A 17 11.23 -6.35 8.08
N VAL A 18 10.51 -6.78 7.06
CA VAL A 18 9.19 -6.26 6.71
C VAL A 18 8.17 -7.25 7.27
N LYS A 19 7.25 -6.83 8.13
CA LYS A 19 6.23 -7.69 8.73
C LYS A 19 4.84 -7.09 8.57
N ASN A 20 3.92 -7.84 7.99
CA ASN A 20 2.50 -7.53 8.10
C ASN A 20 2.00 -8.05 9.45
N ILE A 21 1.61 -7.12 10.33
CA ILE A 21 1.16 -7.45 11.68
C ILE A 21 -0.17 -8.23 11.64
N SER A 22 -1.03 -7.94 10.66
CA SER A 22 -2.36 -8.51 10.55
C SER A 22 -2.37 -9.93 9.97
N SER A 23 -1.44 -10.27 9.06
CA SER A 23 -1.34 -11.60 8.45
C SER A 23 -0.20 -12.46 9.02
N GLU A 24 0.58 -11.91 9.95
CA GLU A 24 1.80 -12.51 10.52
C GLU A 24 2.90 -12.87 9.51
N LYS A 25 2.72 -12.52 8.23
CA LYS A 25 3.75 -12.72 7.21
C LYS A 25 4.90 -11.75 7.38
N PHE A 26 6.10 -12.22 7.10
CA PHE A 26 7.30 -11.39 7.13
C PHE A 26 8.27 -11.74 6.00
N LEU A 27 9.10 -10.77 5.65
CA LEU A 27 10.18 -10.87 4.69
C LEU A 27 11.46 -10.33 5.34
N LYS A 28 12.58 -11.03 5.17
CA LYS A 28 13.91 -10.56 5.57
C LYS A 28 14.69 -10.11 4.34
N ILE A 29 15.05 -8.83 4.30
CA ILE A 29 15.96 -8.26 3.31
C ILE A 29 17.37 -8.31 3.91
N ASN A 30 18.20 -9.22 3.40
CA ASN A 30 19.58 -9.33 3.85
C ASN A 30 20.42 -8.17 3.30
N PHE A 31 21.24 -7.57 4.16
CA PHE A 31 22.12 -6.46 3.77
C PHE A 31 23.13 -6.84 2.69
N ASP A 32 23.54 -8.11 2.62
CA ASP A 32 24.50 -8.57 1.61
C ASP A 32 23.87 -8.66 0.21
N ASN A 33 22.59 -9.02 0.14
CA ASN A 33 21.91 -9.26 -1.12
C ASN A 33 21.20 -8.01 -1.65
N LYS A 34 20.75 -7.12 -0.75
CA LYS A 34 20.04 -5.84 -1.04
C LYS A 34 18.95 -5.92 -2.11
N THR A 35 18.38 -7.10 -2.32
CA THR A 35 17.44 -7.38 -3.39
C THR A 35 16.08 -7.61 -2.79
N ILE A 36 15.08 -6.96 -3.36
CA ILE A 36 13.67 -7.18 -3.08
C ILE A 36 12.92 -7.22 -4.41
N THR A 37 12.06 -8.22 -4.59
CA THR A 37 11.21 -8.31 -5.78
C THR A 37 9.81 -7.82 -5.49
N ALA A 38 9.08 -7.42 -6.53
CA ALA A 38 7.67 -7.05 -6.40
C ALA A 38 6.85 -8.21 -5.81
N THR A 39 7.15 -9.46 -6.18
CA THR A 39 6.49 -10.64 -5.64
C THR A 39 6.66 -10.75 -4.13
N ASP A 40 7.88 -10.56 -3.62
CA ASP A 40 8.15 -10.59 -2.17
C ASP A 40 7.30 -9.56 -1.42
N VAL A 41 7.16 -8.37 -2.01
CA VAL A 41 6.35 -7.29 -1.45
C VAL A 41 4.86 -7.65 -1.43
N TYR A 42 4.30 -8.13 -2.54
CA TYR A 42 2.90 -8.55 -2.57
C TYR A 42 2.60 -9.70 -1.60
N GLU A 43 3.54 -10.64 -1.48
CA GLU A 43 3.41 -11.76 -0.55
C GLU A 43 3.38 -11.29 0.91
N VAL A 44 4.35 -10.46 1.32
CA VAL A 44 4.40 -9.95 2.71
C VAL A 44 3.23 -9.04 3.01
N LEU A 45 2.83 -8.18 2.06
CA LEU A 45 1.67 -7.31 2.22
C LEU A 45 0.37 -8.12 2.33
N SER A 46 0.29 -9.32 1.75
CA SER A 46 -0.93 -10.15 1.76
C SER A 46 -2.12 -9.32 1.33
N TYR A 47 -2.07 -8.81 0.10
CA TYR A 47 -3.05 -7.86 -0.41
C TYR A 47 -4.49 -8.40 -0.25
N ILE A 48 -5.35 -7.58 0.36
CA ILE A 48 -6.77 -7.80 0.53
C ILE A 48 -7.47 -6.53 0.04
N PRO A 49 -8.37 -6.62 -0.96
CA PRO A 49 -9.11 -5.48 -1.47
C PRO A 49 -9.85 -4.69 -0.37
N ASN A 50 -10.04 -3.39 -0.59
CA ASN A 50 -10.76 -2.48 0.31
C ASN A 50 -10.16 -2.34 1.73
N ASN A 51 -8.84 -2.52 1.85
CA ASN A 51 -8.06 -2.20 3.04
C ASN A 51 -7.02 -1.13 2.74
N ILE A 52 -6.64 -0.36 3.76
CA ILE A 52 -5.53 0.59 3.69
C ILE A 52 -4.30 -0.05 4.32
N TYR A 53 -3.16 0.10 3.65
CA TYR A 53 -1.86 -0.30 4.19
C TYR A 53 -1.10 0.91 4.73
N LYS A 54 -0.46 0.77 5.90
CA LYS A 54 0.37 1.82 6.52
C LYS A 54 1.67 1.26 7.05
N ILE A 55 2.75 2.02 6.89
CA ILE A 55 4.08 1.68 7.40
C ILE A 55 4.30 2.28 8.79
N GLU A 56 4.87 1.47 9.66
CA GLU A 56 5.51 1.87 10.92
C GLU A 56 6.96 1.39 10.86
N SER A 57 7.93 2.14 11.39
CA SER A 57 9.34 1.76 11.33
C SER A 57 10.14 2.20 12.56
N ASN A 58 11.28 1.54 12.81
CA ASN A 58 12.23 1.92 13.87
C ASN A 58 13.33 2.88 13.37
N ILE A 59 13.09 3.67 12.33
CA ILE A 59 14.12 4.55 11.73
C ILE A 59 14.69 5.59 12.71
N ASP A 60 13.89 5.98 13.71
CA ASP A 60 14.31 6.93 14.74
C ASP A 60 15.34 6.33 15.71
N ASP A 61 15.38 4.99 15.83
CA ASP A 61 16.35 4.27 16.66
C ASP A 61 17.71 4.10 15.95
N ILE A 62 17.78 4.38 14.63
CA ILE A 62 19.00 4.26 13.84
C ILE A 62 19.83 5.54 13.96
N THR A 63 21.02 5.42 14.55
CA THR A 63 21.91 6.54 14.86
C THR A 63 22.99 6.76 13.80
N ASP A 64 23.49 5.69 13.16
CA ASP A 64 24.47 5.80 12.08
C ASP A 64 23.84 6.42 10.83
N GLY A 65 24.49 7.45 10.27
CA GLY A 65 23.96 8.20 9.15
C GLY A 65 23.82 7.38 7.87
N ASN A 66 24.76 6.48 7.58
CA ASN A 66 24.72 5.67 6.36
C ASN A 66 23.66 4.57 6.48
N ASP A 67 23.57 3.93 7.65
CA ASP A 67 22.55 2.91 7.91
C ASP A 67 21.16 3.53 7.90
N LYS A 68 21.00 4.76 8.44
CA LYS A 68 19.73 5.51 8.38
C LYS A 68 19.33 5.86 6.95
N THR A 69 20.27 6.30 6.10
CA THR A 69 20.01 6.55 4.68
C THR A 69 19.57 5.28 3.97
N TYR A 70 20.32 4.18 4.14
CA TYR A 70 19.96 2.88 3.56
C TYR A 70 18.56 2.44 4.00
N PHE A 71 18.24 2.58 5.28
CA PHE A 71 16.91 2.21 5.78
C PHE A 71 15.80 3.09 5.21
N SER A 72 16.06 4.40 5.15
CA SER A 72 15.13 5.40 4.58
C SER A 72 14.79 5.08 3.13
N ASP A 73 15.77 4.66 2.33
CA ASP A 73 15.54 4.29 0.92
C ASP A 73 14.58 3.09 0.80
N ILE A 74 14.71 2.09 1.69
CA ILE A 74 13.81 0.94 1.73
C ILE A 74 12.41 1.34 2.21
N ILE A 75 12.30 2.23 3.21
CA ILE A 75 11.01 2.78 3.65
C ILE A 75 10.32 3.53 2.52
N ASN A 76 11.06 4.35 1.78
CA ASN A 76 10.53 5.10 0.64
C ASN A 76 10.03 4.18 -0.48
N LEU A 77 10.79 3.14 -0.83
CA LEU A 77 10.37 2.13 -1.79
C LEU A 77 9.05 1.45 -1.35
N MET A 78 8.98 1.03 -0.08
CA MET A 78 7.78 0.37 0.45
C MET A 78 6.57 1.32 0.51
N ASN A 79 6.78 2.60 0.82
CA ASN A 79 5.75 3.63 0.78
C ASN A 79 5.21 3.85 -0.64
N SER A 80 6.08 3.87 -1.66
CA SER A 80 5.66 3.98 -3.06
C SER A 80 4.75 2.83 -3.46
N ILE A 81 5.13 1.59 -3.16
CA ILE A 81 4.33 0.39 -3.48
C ILE A 81 2.98 0.41 -2.74
N ILE A 82 2.99 0.78 -1.45
CA ILE A 82 1.75 0.88 -0.67
C ILE A 82 0.82 1.97 -1.21
N THR A 83 1.37 3.09 -1.68
CA THR A 83 0.58 4.16 -2.32
C THR A 83 -0.14 3.62 -3.54
N GLU A 84 0.57 2.95 -4.44
CA GLU A 84 -0.02 2.33 -5.63
C GLU A 84 -1.14 1.34 -5.26
N ILE A 85 -0.92 0.49 -4.25
CA ILE A 85 -1.92 -0.49 -3.79
C ILE A 85 -3.17 0.20 -3.22
N ASN A 86 -3.00 1.26 -2.44
CA ASN A 86 -4.12 2.01 -1.86
C ASN A 86 -4.91 2.75 -2.95
N GLU A 87 -4.24 3.36 -3.94
CA GLU A 87 -4.89 4.03 -5.07
C GLU A 87 -5.69 3.05 -5.96
N MET A 88 -5.20 1.82 -6.12
CA MET A 88 -5.95 0.75 -6.79
C MET A 88 -7.25 0.41 -6.05
N ALA A 89 -7.23 0.41 -4.71
CA ALA A 89 -8.43 0.18 -3.90
C ALA A 89 -9.45 1.34 -4.07
N ASP A 90 -8.99 2.59 -4.13
CA ASP A 90 -9.87 3.75 -4.34
C ASP A 90 -10.46 3.76 -5.76
N SER A 91 -9.68 3.36 -6.77
CA SER A 91 -10.12 3.28 -8.16
C SER A 91 -11.22 2.23 -8.38
N GLN A 92 -11.14 1.07 -7.69
CA GLN A 92 -12.20 0.07 -7.77
C GLN A 92 -13.50 0.52 -7.10
N ASN A 93 -13.43 1.36 -6.07
CA ASN A 93 -14.62 1.93 -5.44
C ASN A 93 -15.31 2.99 -6.32
N ASN A 94 -14.59 3.64 -7.24
CA ASN A 94 -15.16 4.64 -8.15
C ASN A 94 -15.84 4.04 -9.40
N VAL A 95 -15.49 2.82 -9.81
CA VAL A 95 -16.15 2.17 -10.96
C VAL A 95 -17.55 1.65 -10.60
N SER A 96 -17.84 1.42 -9.31
CA SER A 96 -19.11 0.83 -8.89
C SER A 96 -20.27 1.83 -8.68
N ASN A 97 -20.04 3.13 -8.90
CA ASN A 97 -21.01 4.19 -8.59
C ASN A 97 -21.54 4.97 -9.81
N ASN A 98 -21.51 4.40 -11.03
CA ASN A 98 -21.98 5.12 -12.22
C ASN A 98 -22.94 4.38 -13.15
N ASP A 99 -23.60 3.31 -12.69
CA ASP A 99 -24.73 2.69 -13.39
C ASP A 99 -26.05 2.95 -12.67
N ASN A 100 -26.41 4.23 -12.51
CA ASN A 100 -27.81 4.60 -12.30
C ASN A 100 -28.12 5.89 -13.06
N SER A 101 -28.09 5.79 -14.39
CA SER A 101 -28.68 6.80 -15.27
C SER A 101 -30.21 6.77 -15.11
N ASN A 102 -30.70 7.47 -14.09
CA ASN A 102 -32.09 7.86 -13.98
C ASN A 102 -32.33 8.98 -15.02
N LEU A 103 -32.65 8.60 -16.25
CA LEU A 103 -33.20 9.52 -17.26
C LEU A 103 -34.69 9.70 -16.98
N ASP A 104 -35.00 10.56 -16.02
CA ASP A 104 -36.31 11.18 -15.89
C ASP A 104 -36.18 12.69 -16.14
N GLY A 105 -37.07 13.22 -16.97
CA GLY A 105 -37.30 14.66 -17.13
C GLY A 105 -36.87 15.28 -18.46
N GLY A 106 -37.77 15.29 -19.45
CA GLY A 106 -37.53 16.01 -20.71
C GLY A 106 -38.73 16.18 -21.65
N LYS A 107 -39.83 16.79 -21.17
CA LYS A 107 -40.94 17.47 -21.90
C LYS A 107 -41.39 16.89 -23.27
N VAL A 108 -42.60 16.33 -23.30
CA VAL A 108 -43.42 16.19 -24.51
C VAL A 108 -44.03 17.55 -24.84
N LEU A 109 -43.75 18.11 -26.03
CA LEU A 109 -44.53 19.22 -26.60
C LEU A 109 -45.72 18.64 -27.37
N GLU A 110 -46.93 19.02 -26.97
CA GLU A 110 -48.15 18.81 -27.76
C GLU A 110 -48.13 19.74 -28.99
N VAL A 111 -48.37 19.18 -30.17
CA VAL A 111 -48.72 19.94 -31.37
C VAL A 111 -50.23 19.80 -31.55
N VAL A 112 -50.94 20.92 -31.35
CA VAL A 112 -52.37 21.06 -31.60
C VAL A 112 -52.57 21.12 -33.12
N GLY A 113 -53.44 20.26 -33.64
CA GLY A 113 -53.94 20.29 -35.02
C GLY A 113 -55.22 21.11 -35.15
#